data_AF-A0A166FHW0-F1
#
_entry.id   AF-A0A166FHW0-F1
#
_cell.length_a   1.000
_cell.length_b   1.000
_cell.length_c   1.000
_cell.angle_alpha   90.00
_cell.angle_beta   90.00
_cell.angle_gamma   90.00
#
_symmetry.space_group_name_H-M   'P 1'
#
loop_
_entity.id
_entity.type
_entity.pdbx_description
1 polymer ?
#
loop_
_entity_poly.entity_id
_entity_poly.type
_entity_poly.pdbx_seq_one_letter_code
_entity_poly.pdbx_strand_id
1 'polypeptide(L)'
;MKREILTIIGTAHVSQESVEEVKDAIYEQQPEVVAIELDKGRYERLLQEAAGMEEADEEISVTGIIKENKVGLFVASGILTYIQSKIGEDLDIKPGSEMIAAMEAANDVGAKIALIDRDINITLQRALNQMSSWEKLKFLFSSVWSLFSSGDEIESIEDLKEADTLDEIMEYFKEMSPKAYQVLVKERDAYLANSLLNIEEDHVIAVVGAGHQKGMNHYLDHPEDIPPMDDLLNIEKKGFPWLKIILAAIPISFVVIFFLAFLNGVNIEGNLIEFLLIGGGTAFIGSILAGSKIQSALVGFIVAPLTIIHPLLAAGWFSGLTEAKYRKVRRSDISNLSKVHSLRDLWNNNIFRILLVVIGTNLGVSVATLLILPSRVFIPLFFKLFGG
;
A
#
# COMPACT_ATOMS: atom_id res chain seq x y z
N MET A 1 -16.93 22.83 25.24
CA MET A 1 -16.26 22.67 26.54
C MET A 1 -14.82 23.07 26.33
N LYS A 2 -14.32 24.10 27.03
CA LYS A 2 -12.88 24.37 27.09
C LYS A 2 -12.35 23.58 28.28
N ARG A 3 -11.45 22.64 28.04
CA ARG A 3 -10.62 22.02 29.09
C ARG A 3 -9.88 23.10 29.84
N GLU A 4 -9.64 22.91 31.14
CA GLU A 4 -8.84 23.87 31.89
C GLU A 4 -7.35 23.83 31.46
N ILE A 5 -6.80 22.65 31.14
CA ILE A 5 -5.38 22.49 30.76
C ILE A 5 -5.20 21.39 29.69
N LEU A 6 -5.01 21.81 28.43
CA LEU A 6 -4.64 20.92 27.32
C LEU A 6 -3.27 21.31 26.78
N THR A 7 -2.32 20.38 26.83
CA THR A 7 -0.98 20.53 26.24
C THR A 7 -0.83 19.55 25.09
N ILE A 8 -0.42 20.02 23.90
CA ILE A 8 -0.15 19.17 22.74
C ILE A 8 1.33 19.23 22.42
N ILE A 9 2.01 18.10 22.59
CA ILE A 9 3.42 17.91 22.32
C ILE A 9 3.55 17.31 20.91
N GLY A 10 4.16 18.08 20.01
CA GLY A 10 4.45 17.66 18.64
C GLY A 10 5.81 16.97 18.57
N THR A 11 5.83 15.66 18.37
CA THR A 11 7.06 14.87 18.34
C THR A 11 7.56 14.68 16.91
N ALA A 12 8.85 14.89 16.69
CA ALA A 12 9.53 14.32 15.53
C ALA A 12 9.81 12.85 15.88
N HIS A 13 9.08 11.91 15.25
CA HIS A 13 8.95 10.46 15.59
C HIS A 13 10.23 9.59 15.62
N VAL A 14 11.40 10.21 15.78
CA VAL A 14 12.74 9.64 15.66
C VAL A 14 13.81 10.52 16.35
N SER A 15 13.43 11.38 17.31
CA SER A 15 14.38 12.28 18.01
C SER A 15 14.44 11.99 19.52
N GLN A 16 15.66 11.95 20.07
CA GLN A 16 15.91 11.73 21.49
C GLN A 16 15.41 12.93 22.31
N GLU A 17 15.53 14.12 21.75
CA GLU A 17 14.99 15.36 22.33
C GLU A 17 13.47 15.27 22.50
N SER A 18 12.74 14.73 21.51
CA SER A 18 11.29 14.53 21.63
C SER A 18 10.92 13.50 22.69
N VAL A 19 11.76 12.49 22.93
CA VAL A 19 11.56 11.51 24.01
C VAL A 19 11.69 12.18 25.38
N GLU A 20 12.73 12.99 25.56
CA GLU A 20 12.99 13.70 26.81
C GLU A 20 11.91 14.76 27.08
N GLU A 21 11.56 15.58 26.08
CA GLU A 21 10.50 16.58 26.15
C GLU A 21 9.16 15.99 26.60
N VAL A 22 8.78 14.84 26.03
CA VAL A 22 7.55 14.13 26.40
C VAL A 22 7.57 13.67 27.86
N LYS A 23 8.69 13.07 28.31
CA LYS A 23 8.82 12.60 29.70
C LYS A 23 8.77 13.77 30.68
N ASP A 24 9.55 14.80 30.42
CA ASP A 24 9.65 15.98 31.29
C ASP A 24 8.30 16.66 31.43
N ALA A 25 7.59 16.89 30.32
CA ALA A 25 6.26 17.50 30.36
C ALA A 25 5.25 16.68 31.19
N ILE A 26 5.27 15.35 31.06
CA ILE A 26 4.36 14.46 31.82
C ILE A 26 4.73 14.45 33.31
N TYR A 27 6.02 14.37 33.65
CA TYR A 27 6.47 14.38 35.04
C TYR A 27 6.23 15.72 35.73
N GLU A 28 6.41 16.84 35.02
CA GLU A 28 6.21 18.18 35.57
C GLU A 28 4.74 18.52 35.75
N GLN A 29 3.89 18.20 34.76
CA GLN A 29 2.48 18.59 34.78
C GLN A 29 1.63 17.58 35.56
N GLN A 30 1.99 16.29 35.61
CA GLN A 30 1.19 15.24 36.27
C GLN A 30 -0.28 15.23 35.76
N PRO A 31 -0.51 14.99 34.46
CA PRO A 31 -1.86 15.04 33.88
C PRO A 31 -2.75 13.90 34.39
N GLU A 32 -4.06 14.08 34.25
CA GLU A 32 -5.02 12.99 34.51
C GLU A 32 -5.03 11.97 33.37
N VAL A 33 -4.81 12.44 32.15
CA VAL A 33 -4.79 11.63 30.93
C VAL A 33 -3.61 11.99 30.05
N VAL A 34 -2.91 10.96 29.56
CA VAL A 34 -1.96 11.06 28.46
C VAL A 34 -2.62 10.46 27.22
N ALA A 35 -2.95 11.32 26.26
CA ALA A 35 -3.51 10.96 24.97
C ALA A 35 -2.38 10.69 23.96
N ILE A 36 -2.43 9.55 23.27
CA ILE A 36 -1.33 9.09 22.41
C ILE A 36 -1.86 8.83 21.00
N GLU A 37 -1.15 9.32 19.98
CA GLU A 37 -1.44 9.10 18.55
C GLU A 37 -1.14 7.64 18.11
N LEU A 38 -1.85 6.69 18.71
CA LEU A 38 -1.78 5.27 18.38
C LEU A 38 -3.17 4.69 18.26
N ASP A 39 -3.35 3.82 17.27
CA ASP A 39 -4.47 2.88 17.26
C ASP A 39 -4.16 1.68 18.16
N LYS A 40 -5.21 0.93 18.52
CA LYS A 40 -5.11 -0.22 19.41
C LYS A 40 -4.09 -1.28 18.93
N GLY A 41 -4.05 -1.57 17.63
CA GLY A 41 -3.14 -2.57 17.08
C GLY A 41 -1.68 -2.11 17.16
N ARG A 42 -1.42 -0.84 16.88
CA ARG A 42 -0.06 -0.27 17.03
C ARG A 42 0.37 -0.17 18.49
N TYR A 43 -0.54 0.18 19.40
CA TYR A 43 -0.30 0.17 20.84
C TYR A 43 0.13 -1.23 21.34
N GLU A 44 -0.65 -2.26 21.02
CA GLU A 44 -0.34 -3.65 21.41
C GLU A 44 1.01 -4.11 20.85
N ARG A 45 1.32 -3.75 19.60
CA ARG A 45 2.61 -4.08 18.97
C ARG A 45 3.80 -3.38 19.66
N LEU A 46 3.70 -2.08 19.93
CA LEU A 46 4.77 -1.34 20.61
C LEU A 46 5.03 -1.88 22.03
N LEU A 47 3.98 -2.28 22.75
CA LEU A 47 4.14 -2.93 24.06
C LEU A 47 4.85 -4.28 23.97
N GLN A 48 4.52 -5.10 22.96
CA GLN A 48 5.21 -6.38 22.75
C GLN A 48 6.69 -6.18 22.39
N GLU A 49 6.97 -5.23 21.50
CA GLU A 49 8.33 -4.86 21.11
C GLU A 49 9.14 -4.33 22.31
N ALA A 50 8.55 -3.46 23.13
CA ALA A 50 9.17 -2.94 24.35
C ALA A 50 9.43 -4.04 25.39
N ALA A 51 8.55 -5.04 25.48
CA ALA A 51 8.73 -6.22 26.32
C ALA A 51 9.79 -7.21 25.77
N GLY A 52 10.42 -6.92 24.63
CA GLY A 52 11.39 -7.79 23.99
C GLY A 52 10.79 -9.08 23.42
N MET A 53 9.47 -9.10 23.23
CA MET A 53 8.79 -10.22 22.58
C MET A 53 9.01 -10.11 21.08
N GLU A 54 9.77 -11.03 20.49
CA GLU A 54 9.87 -11.12 19.04
C GLU A 54 8.50 -11.52 18.47
N GLU A 55 7.99 -10.74 17.51
CA GLU A 55 6.79 -11.14 16.76
C GLU A 55 7.03 -12.51 16.11
N ALA A 56 6.06 -13.42 16.24
CA ALA A 56 6.13 -14.71 15.58
C ALA A 56 6.24 -14.51 14.05
N ASP A 57 7.23 -15.17 13.42
CA ASP A 57 7.41 -15.15 11.96
C ASP A 57 6.35 -16.02 11.26
N GLU A 58 5.13 -15.50 11.24
CA GLU A 58 3.94 -16.15 10.71
C GLU A 58 3.90 -16.11 9.17
N GLU A 59 3.34 -17.16 8.58
CA GLU A 59 3.07 -17.21 7.15
C GLU A 59 1.88 -16.30 6.81
N ILE A 60 2.08 -15.41 5.85
CA ILE A 60 1.07 -14.46 5.40
C ILE A 60 0.27 -15.08 4.25
N SER A 61 -1.04 -15.12 4.41
CA SER A 61 -1.95 -15.62 3.37
C SER A 61 -2.10 -14.63 2.21
N VAL A 62 -1.23 -14.74 1.22
CA VAL A 62 -1.30 -13.96 -0.04
C VAL A 62 -2.66 -14.14 -0.73
N THR A 63 -3.23 -15.35 -0.66
CA THR A 63 -4.54 -15.64 -1.26
C THR A 63 -5.67 -14.90 -0.52
N GLY A 64 -5.58 -14.78 0.80
CA GLY A 64 -6.53 -13.99 1.60
C GLY A 64 -6.50 -12.52 1.23
N ILE A 65 -5.30 -11.93 1.17
CA ILE A 65 -5.09 -10.51 0.81
C ILE A 65 -5.69 -10.19 -0.57
N ILE A 66 -5.52 -11.07 -1.56
CA ILE A 66 -6.09 -10.88 -2.90
C ILE A 66 -7.61 -11.02 -2.89
N LYS A 67 -8.15 -12.04 -2.22
CA LYS A 67 -9.61 -12.27 -2.13
C LYS A 67 -10.34 -11.12 -1.44
N GLU A 68 -9.73 -10.55 -0.41
CA GLU A 68 -10.26 -9.42 0.34
C GLU A 68 -10.01 -8.06 -0.34
N ASN A 69 -9.38 -8.05 -1.51
CA ASN A 69 -9.01 -6.85 -2.25
C ASN A 69 -8.10 -5.89 -1.43
N LYS A 70 -7.27 -6.46 -0.53
CA LYS A 70 -6.36 -5.76 0.39
C LYS A 70 -4.92 -5.65 -0.14
N VAL A 71 -4.66 -6.01 -1.39
CA VAL A 71 -3.30 -5.95 -1.98
C VAL A 71 -2.72 -4.54 -1.92
N GLY A 72 -3.53 -3.53 -2.28
CA GLY A 72 -3.08 -2.14 -2.23
C GLY A 72 -2.71 -1.70 -0.81
N LEU A 73 -3.53 -2.09 0.17
CA LEU A 73 -3.28 -1.82 1.59
C LEU A 73 -1.99 -2.50 2.07
N PHE A 74 -1.78 -3.76 1.70
CA PHE A 74 -0.58 -4.51 2.05
C PHE A 74 0.69 -3.83 1.51
N VAL A 75 0.67 -3.43 0.24
CA VAL A 75 1.81 -2.72 -0.40
C VAL A 75 2.05 -1.36 0.26
N ALA A 76 0.99 -0.57 0.47
CA ALA A 76 1.10 0.74 1.12
C ALA A 76 1.64 0.63 2.54
N SER A 77 1.18 -0.36 3.31
CA SER A 77 1.68 -0.62 4.67
C SER A 77 3.16 -0.98 4.65
N GLY A 78 3.59 -1.85 3.72
CA GLY A 78 5.01 -2.22 3.58
C GLY A 78 5.91 -1.03 3.22
N ILE A 79 5.46 -0.16 2.31
CA ILE A 79 6.17 1.08 1.96
C ILE A 79 6.26 2.02 3.17
N LEU A 80 5.16 2.21 3.91
CA LEU A 80 5.14 3.06 5.09
C LEU A 80 6.09 2.54 6.17
N THR A 81 6.05 1.23 6.46
CA THR A 81 6.98 0.59 7.40
C THR A 81 8.43 0.77 6.96
N TYR A 82 8.74 0.60 5.67
CA TYR A 82 10.08 0.86 5.15
C TYR A 82 10.54 2.30 5.43
N ILE A 83 9.72 3.30 5.08
CA ILE A 83 10.07 4.71 5.25
C ILE A 83 10.30 5.01 6.74
N GLN A 84 9.39 4.54 7.61
CA GLN A 84 9.50 4.72 9.06
C GLN A 84 10.80 4.11 9.63
N SER A 85 11.12 2.87 9.24
CA SER A 85 12.34 2.21 9.68
C SER A 85 13.60 2.90 9.17
N LYS A 86 13.61 3.35 7.91
CA LYS A 86 14.78 3.99 7.30
C LYS A 86 15.15 5.32 7.97
N ILE A 87 14.14 6.13 8.30
CA ILE A 87 14.33 7.40 9.02
C ILE A 87 14.87 7.13 10.45
N GLY A 88 14.39 6.09 11.12
CA GLY A 88 14.85 5.73 12.46
C GLY A 88 16.29 5.19 12.51
N GLU A 89 16.70 4.40 11.51
CA GLU A 89 18.07 3.88 11.40
C GLU A 89 19.11 5.01 11.23
N ASP A 90 18.79 6.05 10.45
CA ASP A 90 19.72 7.17 10.23
C ASP A 90 19.91 8.04 11.49
N LEU A 91 19.05 7.91 12.50
CA LEU A 91 19.05 8.69 13.75
C LEU A 91 19.31 7.83 15.02
N ASP A 92 19.61 6.54 14.87
CA ASP A 92 19.83 5.55 15.95
C ASP A 92 18.68 5.47 16.99
N ILE A 93 17.46 5.81 16.57
CA ILE A 93 16.27 5.84 17.43
C ILE A 93 15.19 4.96 16.82
N LYS A 94 14.63 4.06 17.66
CA LYS A 94 13.53 3.19 17.22
C LYS A 94 12.29 4.03 16.96
N PRO A 95 11.62 3.88 15.80
CA PRO A 95 10.35 4.56 15.55
C PRO A 95 9.32 4.25 16.64
N GLY A 96 8.66 5.27 17.19
CA GLY A 96 7.68 5.12 18.27
C GLY A 96 8.27 5.15 19.68
N SER A 97 9.56 5.46 19.84
CA SER A 97 10.20 5.61 21.16
C SER A 97 9.55 6.71 22.00
N GLU A 98 9.11 7.80 21.38
CA GLU A 98 8.36 8.89 22.02
C GLU A 98 7.02 8.42 22.58
N MET A 99 6.35 7.50 21.88
CA MET A 99 5.08 6.94 22.33
C MET A 99 5.30 5.97 23.49
N ILE A 100 6.38 5.17 23.45
CA ILE A 100 6.78 4.31 24.58
C ILE A 100 7.10 5.16 25.81
N ALA A 101 7.88 6.22 25.63
CA ALA A 101 8.22 7.15 26.70
C ALA A 101 6.98 7.82 27.32
N ALA A 102 6.00 8.21 26.50
CA ALA A 102 4.72 8.72 26.98
C ALA A 102 3.96 7.70 27.82
N MET A 103 3.89 6.43 27.36
CA MET A 103 3.23 5.35 28.09
C MET A 103 3.91 5.02 29.43
N GLU A 104 5.24 5.00 29.45
CA GLU A 104 6.03 4.81 30.68
C GLU A 104 5.79 5.95 31.68
N ALA A 105 5.97 7.20 31.24
CA ALA A 105 5.77 8.37 32.10
C ALA A 105 4.32 8.46 32.61
N ALA A 106 3.33 8.16 31.76
CA ALA A 106 1.92 8.11 32.17
C ALA A 106 1.70 7.10 33.30
N ASN A 107 2.28 5.90 33.20
CA ASN A 107 2.17 4.87 34.24
C ASN A 107 2.86 5.29 35.54
N ASP A 108 4.03 5.93 35.45
CA ASP A 108 4.80 6.39 36.61
C ASP A 108 4.05 7.44 37.43
N VAL A 109 3.33 8.34 36.76
CA VAL A 109 2.53 9.40 37.40
C VAL A 109 1.09 8.96 37.72
N GLY A 110 0.70 7.75 37.30
CA GLY A 110 -0.66 7.21 37.50
C GLY A 110 -1.73 7.83 36.60
N ALA A 111 -1.34 8.44 35.49
CA ALA A 111 -2.25 8.97 34.48
C ALA A 111 -2.92 7.85 33.67
N LYS A 112 -4.16 8.09 33.21
CA LYS A 112 -4.82 7.18 32.26
C LYS A 112 -4.22 7.36 30.87
N ILE A 113 -4.15 6.29 30.10
CA ILE A 113 -3.73 6.35 28.68
C ILE A 113 -4.97 6.34 27.79
N ALA A 114 -5.08 7.33 26.91
CA ALA A 114 -6.13 7.42 25.89
C ALA A 114 -5.53 7.25 24.49
N LEU A 115 -6.03 6.27 23.73
CA LEU A 115 -5.65 6.07 22.33
C LEU A 115 -6.55 6.94 21.45
N ILE A 116 -5.97 7.92 20.76
CA ILE A 116 -6.75 8.94 20.03
C ILE A 116 -6.77 8.78 18.51
N ASP A 117 -6.03 7.80 17.96
CA ASP A 117 -5.95 7.58 16.51
C ASP A 117 -6.89 6.46 16.02
N ARG A 118 -7.20 6.48 14.73
CA ARG A 118 -8.00 5.44 14.06
C ARG A 118 -7.11 4.35 13.50
N ASP A 119 -7.70 3.18 13.25
CA ASP A 119 -7.01 2.06 12.59
C ASP A 119 -6.28 2.53 11.33
N ILE A 120 -4.97 2.37 11.31
CA ILE A 120 -4.11 2.76 10.18
C ILE A 120 -4.56 2.13 8.86
N ASN A 121 -5.18 0.94 8.89
CA ASN A 121 -5.72 0.29 7.72
C ASN A 121 -6.87 1.08 7.09
N ILE A 122 -7.74 1.69 7.90
CA ILE A 122 -8.82 2.56 7.43
C ILE A 122 -8.20 3.79 6.78
N THR A 123 -7.24 4.43 7.45
CA THR A 123 -6.53 5.61 6.94
C THR A 123 -5.87 5.33 5.58
N LEU A 124 -5.08 4.25 5.48
CA LEU A 124 -4.38 3.86 4.26
C LEU A 124 -5.37 3.46 3.16
N GLN A 125 -6.42 2.71 3.48
CA GLN A 125 -7.40 2.29 2.50
C GLN A 125 -8.20 3.46 1.94
N ARG A 126 -8.57 4.44 2.77
CA ARG A 126 -9.21 5.68 2.34
C ARG A 126 -8.27 6.51 1.46
N ALA A 127 -7.01 6.67 1.86
CA ALA A 127 -6.02 7.43 1.09
C ALA A 127 -5.84 6.81 -0.30
N LEU A 128 -5.69 5.48 -0.36
CA LEU A 128 -5.66 4.73 -1.61
C LEU A 128 -6.97 4.89 -2.41
N ASN A 129 -8.14 4.86 -1.79
CA ASN A 129 -9.38 4.99 -2.55
C ASN A 129 -9.57 6.38 -3.16
N GLN A 130 -9.08 7.42 -2.47
CA GLN A 130 -9.22 8.81 -2.87
C GLN A 130 -8.22 9.21 -3.97
N MET A 131 -7.05 8.57 -4.02
CA MET A 131 -6.07 8.78 -5.08
C MET A 131 -6.60 8.28 -6.44
N SER A 132 -6.37 9.11 -7.46
CA SER A 132 -6.52 8.74 -8.86
C SER A 132 -5.55 7.62 -9.26
N SER A 133 -5.84 6.92 -10.36
CA SER A 133 -4.94 5.88 -10.88
C SER A 133 -3.56 6.43 -11.23
N TRP A 134 -3.46 7.69 -11.64
CA TRP A 134 -2.20 8.38 -11.94
C TRP A 134 -1.39 8.69 -10.69
N GLU A 135 -2.01 9.24 -9.63
CA GLU A 135 -1.34 9.50 -8.34
C GLU A 135 -0.81 8.18 -7.74
N LYS A 136 -1.58 7.09 -7.83
CA LYS A 136 -1.13 5.76 -7.36
C LYS A 136 0.09 5.27 -8.10
N LEU A 137 0.08 5.40 -9.44
CA LEU A 137 1.19 4.97 -10.27
C LEU A 137 2.44 5.78 -9.94
N LYS A 138 2.31 7.11 -9.83
CA LYS A 138 3.40 8.02 -9.45
C LYS A 138 3.96 7.66 -8.07
N PHE A 139 3.11 7.47 -7.06
CA PHE A 139 3.51 7.08 -5.71
C PHE A 139 4.25 5.73 -5.69
N LEU A 140 3.71 4.70 -6.35
CA LEU A 140 4.37 3.39 -6.43
C LEU A 140 5.74 3.50 -7.11
N PHE A 141 5.83 4.22 -8.23
CA PHE A 141 7.11 4.42 -8.91
C PHE A 141 8.09 5.23 -8.06
N SER A 142 7.66 6.31 -7.41
CA SER A 142 8.54 7.13 -6.58
C SER A 142 9.03 6.36 -5.35
N SER A 143 8.17 5.58 -4.69
CA SER A 143 8.57 4.73 -3.57
C SER A 143 9.56 3.67 -4.03
N VAL A 144 9.27 2.95 -5.12
CA VAL A 144 10.17 1.93 -5.67
C VAL A 144 11.51 2.55 -6.12
N TRP A 145 11.49 3.72 -6.75
CA TRP A 145 12.69 4.45 -7.15
C TRP A 145 13.52 4.90 -5.95
N SER A 146 12.87 5.38 -4.89
CA SER A 146 13.51 5.73 -3.61
C SER A 146 14.18 4.52 -2.94
N LEU A 147 13.60 3.31 -3.06
CA LEU A 147 14.24 2.06 -2.61
C LEU A 147 15.52 1.73 -3.41
N PHE A 148 15.61 2.16 -4.66
CA PHE A 148 16.72 1.79 -5.56
C PHE A 148 17.81 2.85 -5.67
N SER A 149 17.52 4.12 -5.35
CA SER A 149 18.45 5.25 -5.49
C SER A 149 19.20 5.55 -4.18
N SER A 150 19.75 4.53 -3.52
CA SER A 150 20.69 4.74 -2.39
C SER A 150 22.05 5.33 -2.82
N GLY A 151 22.17 5.80 -4.07
CA GLY A 151 23.30 6.56 -4.57
C GLY A 151 22.80 7.49 -5.67
N ASP A 152 22.88 8.79 -5.38
CA ASP A 152 22.90 9.93 -6.29
C ASP A 152 22.11 9.77 -7.60
N GLU A 153 20.82 10.13 -7.58
CA GLU A 153 20.11 10.90 -8.62
C GLU A 153 18.60 10.74 -8.43
N ILE A 154 18.00 11.68 -7.70
CA ILE A 154 16.58 11.98 -7.82
C ILE A 154 16.43 13.51 -7.72
N GLU A 155 16.06 14.16 -8.82
CA GLU A 155 15.62 15.57 -8.84
C GLU A 155 14.48 15.82 -7.82
N SER A 156 13.70 14.79 -7.45
CA SER A 156 12.60 14.91 -6.48
C SER A 156 12.95 14.61 -5.00
N ILE A 157 14.20 14.21 -4.69
CA ILE A 157 14.70 14.14 -3.30
C ILE A 157 15.67 15.29 -3.03
N GLU A 158 16.31 15.87 -4.05
CA GLU A 158 17.05 17.12 -3.91
C GLU A 158 16.15 18.24 -3.39
N ASP A 159 14.93 18.38 -3.91
CA ASP A 159 13.93 19.35 -3.40
C ASP A 159 13.54 19.11 -1.92
N LEU A 160 13.52 17.84 -1.46
CA LEU A 160 13.25 17.50 -0.05
C LEU A 160 14.44 17.77 0.86
N LYS A 161 15.67 17.79 0.32
CA LYS A 161 16.88 18.22 1.04
C LYS A 161 16.98 19.74 1.13
N GLU A 162 16.33 20.47 0.21
CA GLU A 162 16.23 21.93 0.24
C GLU A 162 15.10 22.43 1.15
N ALA A 163 14.15 21.57 1.54
CA ALA A 163 13.12 21.91 2.51
C ALA A 163 13.72 21.98 3.93
N ASP A 164 13.90 23.19 4.45
CA ASP A 164 14.51 23.45 5.75
C ASP A 164 13.52 23.23 6.92
N THR A 165 12.21 23.12 6.63
CA THR A 165 11.18 22.96 7.66
C THR A 165 10.17 21.83 7.36
N LEU A 166 9.60 21.25 8.41
CA LEU A 166 8.54 20.23 8.31
C LEU A 166 7.33 20.75 7.52
N ASP A 167 6.99 22.04 7.66
CA ASP A 167 5.89 22.68 6.95
C ASP A 167 6.13 22.65 5.42
N GLU A 168 7.36 22.84 4.95
CA GLU A 168 7.72 22.75 3.53
C GLU A 168 7.62 21.32 2.99
N ILE A 169 8.05 20.32 3.76
CA ILE A 169 7.90 18.89 3.41
C ILE A 169 6.42 18.53 3.27
N MET A 170 5.58 19.01 4.19
CA MET A 170 4.14 18.76 4.17
C MET A 170 3.45 19.46 3.00
N GLU A 171 3.86 20.66 2.63
CA GLU A 171 3.33 21.37 1.46
C GLU A 171 3.77 20.68 0.15
N TYR A 172 5.01 20.22 0.04
CA TYR A 172 5.46 19.43 -1.10
C TYR A 172 4.64 18.14 -1.26
N PHE A 173 4.40 17.42 -0.15
CA PHE A 173 3.56 16.22 -0.17
C PHE A 173 2.13 16.50 -0.64
N LYS A 174 1.57 17.65 -0.20
CA LYS A 174 0.25 18.12 -0.62
C LYS A 174 0.19 18.46 -2.10
N GLU A 175 1.22 19.05 -2.68
CA GLU A 175 1.30 19.32 -4.13
C GLU A 175 1.40 18.03 -4.94
N MET A 176 2.20 17.07 -4.46
CA MET A 176 2.44 15.80 -5.14
C MET A 176 1.24 14.84 -5.11
N SER A 177 0.51 14.81 -3.99
CA SER A 177 -0.61 13.89 -3.78
C SER A 177 -1.71 14.55 -2.94
N PRO A 178 -2.43 15.55 -3.49
CA PRO A 178 -3.41 16.34 -2.74
C PRO A 178 -4.53 15.47 -2.16
N LYS A 179 -4.92 14.41 -2.87
CA LYS A 179 -5.94 13.47 -2.39
C LYS A 179 -5.46 12.59 -1.24
N ALA A 180 -4.19 12.18 -1.25
CA ALA A 180 -3.63 11.43 -0.12
C ALA A 180 -3.42 12.34 1.09
N TYR A 181 -2.93 13.57 0.88
CA TYR A 181 -2.79 14.59 1.94
C TYR A 181 -4.11 14.87 2.64
N GLN A 182 -5.21 15.03 1.88
CA GLN A 182 -6.54 15.23 2.43
C GLN A 182 -6.90 14.13 3.45
N VAL A 183 -6.59 12.86 3.16
CA VAL A 183 -6.97 11.73 4.02
C VAL A 183 -5.97 11.48 5.15
N LEU A 184 -4.67 11.47 4.81
CA LEU A 184 -3.59 11.11 5.75
C LEU A 184 -3.32 12.22 6.76
N VAL A 185 -3.59 13.46 6.39
CA VAL A 185 -3.33 14.65 7.22
C VAL A 185 -4.66 15.25 7.66
N LYS A 186 -5.39 15.94 6.78
CA LYS A 186 -6.57 16.74 7.20
C LYS A 186 -7.69 15.94 7.87
N GLU A 187 -8.08 14.80 7.29
CA GLU A 187 -9.10 13.93 7.90
C GLU A 187 -8.59 13.24 9.17
N ARG A 188 -7.29 12.97 9.25
CA ARG A 188 -6.67 12.37 10.43
C ARG A 188 -6.57 13.39 11.56
N ASP A 189 -6.19 14.63 11.28
CA ASP A 189 -6.21 15.76 12.21
C ASP A 189 -7.60 15.98 12.80
N ALA A 190 -8.64 15.94 11.95
CA ALA A 190 -10.03 16.05 12.40
C ALA A 190 -10.42 14.88 13.31
N TYR A 191 -10.00 13.66 12.98
CA TYR A 191 -10.23 12.49 13.82
C TYR A 191 -9.54 12.63 15.17
N LEU A 192 -8.25 12.97 15.19
CA LEU A 192 -7.44 13.14 16.39
C LEU A 192 -8.02 14.24 17.29
N ALA A 193 -8.36 15.40 16.71
CA ALA A 193 -8.99 16.50 17.43
C ALA A 193 -10.34 16.09 18.02
N ASN A 194 -11.19 15.39 17.26
CA ASN A 194 -12.46 14.88 17.77
C ASN A 194 -12.28 13.86 18.91
N SER A 195 -11.37 12.90 18.75
CA SER A 195 -11.04 11.92 19.80
C SER A 195 -10.57 12.64 21.07
N LEU A 196 -9.69 13.62 20.89
CA LEU A 196 -9.21 14.46 21.97
C LEU A 196 -10.38 15.17 22.63
N LEU A 197 -11.28 15.88 21.91
CA LEU A 197 -12.48 16.56 22.45
C LEU A 197 -13.44 15.66 23.26
N ASN A 198 -13.44 14.35 23.03
CA ASN A 198 -14.29 13.40 23.75
C ASN A 198 -13.66 12.87 25.06
N ILE A 199 -12.43 13.26 25.39
CA ILE A 199 -11.84 13.01 26.72
C ILE A 199 -12.51 13.92 27.75
N GLU A 200 -13.09 13.32 28.79
CA GLU A 200 -13.89 14.00 29.83
C GLU A 200 -13.01 14.76 30.84
N GLU A 201 -11.78 14.29 31.04
CA GLU A 201 -10.82 14.88 31.97
C GLU A 201 -10.32 16.27 31.53
N ASP A 202 -10.04 17.12 32.51
CA ASP A 202 -9.69 18.54 32.30
C ASP A 202 -8.19 18.77 32.08
N HIS A 203 -7.34 17.89 32.63
CA HIS A 203 -5.88 17.97 32.49
C HIS A 203 -5.35 16.85 31.59
N VAL A 204 -5.07 17.21 30.34
CA VAL A 204 -4.68 16.26 29.29
C VAL A 204 -3.39 16.69 28.62
N ILE A 205 -2.43 15.76 28.50
CA ILE A 205 -1.29 15.91 27.59
C ILE A 205 -1.52 15.00 26.38
N ALA A 206 -1.51 15.58 25.18
CA ALA A 206 -1.56 14.83 23.93
C ALA A 206 -0.17 14.75 23.29
N VAL A 207 0.30 13.54 23.02
CA VAL A 207 1.56 13.26 22.32
C VAL A 207 1.23 12.82 20.90
N VAL A 208 1.57 13.68 19.94
CA VAL A 208 1.20 13.52 18.52
C VAL A 208 2.39 13.85 17.63
N GLY A 209 2.39 13.36 16.39
CA GLY A 209 3.37 13.75 15.39
C GLY A 209 3.33 15.25 15.11
N ALA A 210 4.51 15.87 15.00
CA ALA A 210 4.64 17.31 14.77
C ALA A 210 3.84 17.79 13.53
N GLY A 211 3.70 16.95 12.51
CA GLY A 211 2.91 17.26 11.30
C GLY A 211 1.40 17.40 11.52
N HIS A 212 0.87 16.91 12.65
CA HIS A 212 -0.55 16.95 12.99
C HIS A 212 -0.92 18.10 13.94
N GLN A 213 0.06 18.65 14.67
CA GLN A 213 -0.16 19.65 15.71
C GLN A 213 -0.93 20.88 15.21
N LYS A 214 -0.51 21.44 14.07
CA LYS A 214 -1.13 22.64 13.47
C LYS A 214 -2.59 22.40 13.04
N GLY A 215 -2.85 21.25 12.40
CA GLY A 215 -4.19 20.88 11.95
C GLY A 215 -5.14 20.57 13.11
N MET A 216 -4.64 19.87 14.13
CA MET A 216 -5.40 19.60 15.35
C MET A 216 -5.79 20.90 16.08
N ASN A 217 -4.85 21.82 16.27
CA ASN A 217 -5.13 23.10 16.93
C ASN A 217 -6.26 23.86 16.23
N HIS A 218 -6.26 23.89 14.89
CA HIS A 218 -7.34 24.48 14.11
C HIS A 218 -8.71 23.86 14.42
N TYR A 219 -8.83 22.52 14.43
CA TYR A 219 -10.11 21.84 14.73
C TYR A 219 -10.51 21.94 16.21
N LEU A 220 -9.55 22.06 17.13
CA LEU A 220 -9.83 22.28 18.55
C LEU A 220 -10.37 23.70 18.80
N ASP A 221 -9.84 24.68 18.07
CA ASP A 221 -10.33 26.06 18.09
C ASP A 221 -11.67 26.21 17.36
N HIS A 222 -11.92 25.39 16.32
CA HIS A 222 -13.13 25.42 15.49
C HIS A 222 -13.79 24.03 15.38
N PRO A 223 -14.37 23.49 16.48
CA PRO A 223 -14.94 22.14 16.47
C PRO A 223 -16.08 21.93 15.47
N GLU A 224 -16.73 23.00 15.02
CA GLU A 224 -17.76 22.98 13.98
C GLU A 224 -17.24 22.56 12.60
N ASP A 225 -15.93 22.67 12.35
CA ASP A 225 -15.29 22.27 11.09
C ASP A 225 -14.97 20.76 11.05
N ILE A 226 -15.12 20.06 12.18
CA ILE A 226 -14.89 18.62 12.27
C ILE A 226 -16.00 17.87 11.52
N PRO A 227 -15.68 17.07 10.49
CA PRO A 227 -16.67 16.27 9.79
C PRO A 227 -17.28 15.19 10.69
N PRO A 228 -18.49 14.70 10.39
CA PRO A 228 -19.09 13.58 11.10
C PRO A 228 -18.14 12.38 11.17
N MET A 229 -18.06 11.73 12.33
CA MET A 229 -17.12 10.64 12.55
C MET A 229 -17.34 9.46 11.58
N ASP A 230 -18.60 9.20 11.22
CA ASP A 230 -18.95 8.19 10.21
C ASP A 230 -18.29 8.48 8.86
N ASP A 231 -18.17 9.76 8.46
CA ASP A 231 -17.54 10.14 7.19
C ASP A 231 -16.02 9.92 7.23
N LEU A 232 -15.40 10.04 8.41
CA LEU A 232 -13.97 9.81 8.64
C LEU A 232 -13.61 8.32 8.73
N LEU A 233 -14.59 7.46 9.05
CA LEU A 233 -14.39 6.01 9.24
C LEU A 233 -14.92 5.16 8.08
N ASN A 234 -15.90 5.65 7.31
CA ASN A 234 -16.50 4.89 6.23
C ASN A 234 -15.49 4.66 5.09
N ILE A 235 -15.60 3.57 4.35
CA ILE A 235 -14.76 3.30 3.19
C ILE A 235 -15.71 3.22 2.00
N GLU A 236 -15.78 4.30 1.22
CA GLU A 236 -16.68 4.36 0.07
C GLU A 236 -16.41 3.21 -0.90
N LYS A 237 -17.47 2.47 -1.23
CA LYS A 237 -17.43 1.43 -2.27
C LYS A 237 -17.62 2.12 -3.61
N LYS A 238 -16.65 1.95 -4.52
CA LYS A 238 -16.75 2.46 -5.90
C LYS A 238 -18.08 2.01 -6.53
N GLY A 239 -18.67 2.91 -7.31
CA GLY A 239 -19.99 2.76 -7.94
C GLY A 239 -20.14 1.53 -8.85
N PHE A 240 -21.36 1.35 -9.36
CA PHE A 240 -21.78 0.15 -10.07
C PHE A 240 -20.83 -0.25 -11.23
N PRO A 241 -20.41 -1.52 -11.34
CA PRO A 241 -19.28 -1.92 -12.18
C PRO A 241 -19.67 -2.13 -13.65
N TRP A 242 -20.32 -1.14 -14.29
CA TRP A 242 -20.71 -1.19 -15.70
C TRP A 242 -19.57 -1.60 -16.63
N LEU A 243 -18.37 -1.07 -16.37
CA LEU A 243 -17.18 -1.42 -17.12
C LEU A 243 -16.83 -2.91 -17.00
N LYS A 244 -16.99 -3.55 -15.83
CA LYS A 244 -16.74 -4.98 -15.67
C LYS A 244 -17.75 -5.81 -16.45
N ILE A 245 -19.01 -5.37 -16.51
CA ILE A 245 -20.06 -6.06 -17.28
C ILE A 245 -19.74 -5.99 -18.79
N ILE A 246 -19.38 -4.81 -19.29
CA ILE A 246 -18.99 -4.63 -20.70
C ILE A 246 -17.74 -5.46 -21.04
N LEU A 247 -16.71 -5.41 -20.19
CA LEU A 247 -15.49 -6.19 -20.38
C LEU A 247 -15.72 -7.71 -20.27
N ALA A 248 -16.70 -8.16 -19.51
CA ALA A 248 -17.08 -9.58 -19.43
C ALA A 248 -17.81 -10.09 -20.70
N ALA A 249 -18.31 -9.20 -21.57
CA ALA A 249 -18.91 -9.58 -22.84
C ALA A 249 -17.87 -9.80 -23.96
N ILE A 250 -16.66 -9.25 -23.84
CA ILE A 250 -15.56 -9.43 -24.81
C ILE A 250 -15.20 -10.90 -25.03
N PRO A 251 -15.10 -11.78 -24.01
CA PRO A 251 -14.91 -13.21 -24.22
C PRO A 251 -15.90 -13.85 -25.19
N ILE A 252 -17.17 -13.45 -25.10
CA ILE A 252 -18.25 -14.00 -25.92
C ILE A 252 -18.03 -13.63 -27.38
N SER A 253 -17.56 -12.41 -27.67
CA SER A 253 -17.28 -12.00 -29.06
C SER A 253 -16.13 -12.80 -29.68
N PHE A 254 -15.07 -13.10 -28.92
CA PHE A 254 -13.99 -13.96 -29.38
C PHE A 254 -14.48 -15.39 -29.70
N VAL A 255 -15.30 -15.98 -28.82
CA VAL A 255 -15.88 -17.32 -29.05
C VAL A 255 -16.76 -17.31 -30.30
N VAL A 256 -17.58 -16.27 -30.50
CA VAL A 256 -18.44 -16.13 -31.68
C VAL A 256 -17.64 -16.04 -32.97
N ILE A 257 -16.52 -15.31 -33.01
CA ILE A 257 -15.67 -15.20 -34.21
C ILE A 257 -15.11 -16.57 -34.63
N PHE A 258 -14.56 -17.33 -33.69
CA PHE A 258 -14.05 -18.67 -33.98
C PHE A 258 -15.17 -19.65 -34.37
N PHE A 259 -16.34 -19.53 -33.74
CA PHE A 259 -17.51 -20.35 -34.06
C PHE A 259 -18.04 -20.06 -35.47
N LEU A 260 -18.12 -18.79 -35.87
CA LEU A 260 -18.51 -18.41 -37.23
C LEU A 260 -17.49 -18.86 -38.28
N ALA A 261 -16.18 -18.80 -37.97
CA ALA A 261 -15.14 -19.34 -38.85
C ALA A 261 -15.31 -20.84 -39.08
N PHE A 262 -15.63 -21.59 -38.02
CA PHE A 262 -15.92 -23.02 -38.11
C PHE A 262 -17.15 -23.30 -38.99
N LEU A 263 -18.26 -22.58 -38.80
CA LEU A 263 -19.47 -22.76 -39.62
C LEU A 263 -19.26 -22.43 -41.10
N ASN A 264 -18.39 -21.48 -41.42
CA ASN A 264 -18.03 -21.12 -42.80
C ASN A 264 -16.99 -22.07 -43.42
N GLY A 265 -16.62 -23.16 -42.76
CA GLY A 265 -15.66 -24.15 -43.28
C GLY A 265 -14.21 -23.67 -43.31
N VAL A 266 -13.87 -22.59 -42.60
CA VAL A 266 -12.49 -22.11 -42.49
C VAL A 266 -11.70 -23.09 -41.63
N ASN A 267 -10.54 -23.55 -42.12
CA ASN A 267 -9.64 -24.37 -41.29
C ASN A 267 -9.04 -23.51 -40.17
N ILE A 268 -9.50 -23.74 -38.94
CA ILE A 268 -9.10 -23.00 -37.73
C ILE A 268 -8.07 -23.73 -36.87
N GLU A 269 -7.72 -24.99 -37.16
CA GLU A 269 -6.87 -25.81 -36.29
C GLU A 269 -5.48 -25.18 -36.10
N GLY A 270 -4.84 -24.76 -37.20
CA GLY A 270 -3.54 -24.10 -37.16
C GLY A 270 -3.57 -22.77 -36.40
N ASN A 271 -4.59 -21.95 -36.63
CA ASN A 271 -4.77 -20.67 -35.95
C ASN A 271 -4.98 -20.85 -34.43
N LEU A 272 -5.70 -21.90 -34.03
CA LEU A 272 -5.96 -22.20 -32.63
C LEU A 272 -4.69 -22.68 -31.92
N ILE A 273 -3.92 -23.58 -32.54
CA ILE A 273 -2.65 -24.05 -31.98
C ILE A 273 -1.66 -22.88 -31.87
N GLU A 274 -1.54 -22.06 -32.91
CA GLU A 274 -0.67 -20.88 -32.90
C GLU A 274 -1.09 -19.88 -31.81
N PHE A 275 -2.38 -19.64 -31.63
CA PHE A 275 -2.91 -18.83 -30.53
C PHE A 275 -2.52 -19.38 -29.15
N LEU A 276 -2.71 -20.67 -28.91
CA LEU A 276 -2.39 -21.33 -27.64
C LEU A 276 -0.89 -21.29 -27.35
N LEU A 277 -0.05 -21.62 -28.35
CA LEU A 277 1.40 -21.68 -28.19
C LEU A 277 2.03 -20.31 -28.04
N ILE A 278 1.58 -19.30 -28.80
CA ILE A 278 2.09 -17.94 -28.68
C ILE A 278 1.64 -17.33 -27.36
N GLY A 279 0.34 -17.39 -27.04
CA GLY A 279 -0.20 -16.81 -25.80
C GLY A 279 0.39 -17.46 -24.56
N GLY A 280 0.41 -18.80 -24.51
CA GLY A 280 1.02 -19.55 -23.40
C GLY A 280 2.54 -19.41 -23.36
N GLY A 281 3.20 -19.52 -24.51
CA GLY A 281 4.66 -19.52 -24.61
C GLY A 281 5.30 -18.21 -24.16
N THR A 282 4.78 -17.06 -24.58
CA THR A 282 5.33 -15.77 -24.14
C THR A 282 5.07 -15.52 -22.65
N ALA A 283 3.92 -15.96 -22.12
CA ALA A 283 3.62 -15.89 -20.69
C ALA A 283 4.58 -16.75 -19.87
N PHE A 284 4.84 -17.97 -20.33
CA PHE A 284 5.82 -18.88 -19.73
C PHE A 284 7.22 -18.26 -19.71
N ILE A 285 7.69 -17.75 -20.86
CA ILE A 285 9.00 -17.12 -20.98
C ILE A 285 9.10 -15.90 -20.05
N GLY A 286 8.09 -15.03 -20.06
CA GLY A 286 8.04 -13.86 -19.16
C GLY A 286 8.09 -14.24 -17.68
N SER A 287 7.38 -15.30 -17.29
CA SER A 287 7.41 -15.84 -15.93
C SER A 287 8.81 -16.38 -15.55
N ILE A 288 9.46 -17.12 -16.44
CA ILE A 288 10.80 -17.69 -16.20
C ILE A 288 11.86 -16.58 -16.15
N LEU A 289 11.80 -15.58 -17.03
CA LEU A 289 12.72 -14.44 -17.02
C LEU A 289 12.58 -13.60 -15.73
N ALA A 290 11.37 -13.52 -15.17
CA ALA A 290 11.13 -12.94 -13.84
C ALA A 290 11.64 -13.83 -12.67
N GLY A 291 12.13 -15.04 -12.97
CA GLY A 291 12.70 -16.00 -12.04
C GLY A 291 11.68 -16.76 -11.18
N SER A 292 10.50 -17.02 -11.75
CA SER A 292 9.52 -17.96 -11.17
C SER A 292 10.06 -19.39 -11.07
N LYS A 293 9.42 -20.19 -10.22
CA LYS A 293 9.54 -21.64 -10.29
C LYS A 293 8.80 -22.17 -11.52
N ILE A 294 9.25 -23.30 -12.05
CA ILE A 294 8.71 -23.91 -13.28
C ILE A 294 7.20 -24.15 -13.21
N GLN A 295 6.69 -24.51 -12.03
CA GLN A 295 5.26 -24.77 -11.81
C GLN A 295 4.42 -23.51 -12.04
N SER A 296 4.89 -22.37 -11.57
CA SER A 296 4.23 -21.07 -11.76
C SER A 296 4.24 -20.66 -13.23
N ALA A 297 5.37 -20.85 -13.92
CA ALA A 297 5.46 -20.62 -15.35
C ALA A 297 4.50 -21.51 -16.17
N LEU A 298 4.36 -22.79 -15.80
CA LEU A 298 3.40 -23.70 -16.43
C LEU A 298 1.95 -23.28 -16.19
N VAL A 299 1.61 -22.80 -14.99
CA VAL A 299 0.28 -22.23 -14.73
C VAL A 299 0.06 -20.99 -15.61
N GLY A 300 1.06 -20.11 -15.73
CA GLY A 300 1.03 -18.98 -16.65
C GLY A 300 0.78 -19.40 -18.10
N PHE A 301 1.49 -20.44 -18.58
CA PHE A 301 1.32 -21.01 -19.93
C PHE A 301 -0.12 -21.46 -20.19
N ILE A 302 -0.70 -22.22 -19.26
CA ILE A 302 -2.04 -22.81 -19.41
C ILE A 302 -3.13 -21.74 -19.33
N VAL A 303 -2.98 -20.76 -18.44
CA VAL A 303 -4.03 -19.76 -18.17
C VAL A 303 -3.97 -18.58 -19.14
N ALA A 304 -2.81 -18.31 -19.75
CA ALA A 304 -2.64 -17.17 -20.65
C ALA A 304 -3.66 -17.10 -21.80
N PRO A 305 -3.90 -18.16 -22.60
CA PRO A 305 -4.90 -18.10 -23.67
C PRO A 305 -6.30 -17.70 -23.18
N LEU A 306 -6.70 -18.16 -22.00
CA LEU A 306 -7.98 -17.79 -21.38
C LEU A 306 -7.99 -16.30 -20.98
N THR A 307 -6.89 -15.79 -20.43
CA THR A 307 -6.79 -14.39 -20.00
C THR A 307 -6.73 -13.40 -21.16
N ILE A 308 -6.17 -13.82 -22.31
CA ILE A 308 -6.16 -13.02 -23.54
C ILE A 308 -7.59 -12.77 -24.05
N ILE A 309 -8.45 -13.78 -23.91
CA ILE A 309 -9.87 -13.70 -24.30
C ILE A 309 -10.69 -12.95 -23.25
N HIS A 310 -10.25 -12.93 -21.99
CA HIS A 310 -10.98 -12.34 -20.87
C HIS A 310 -10.22 -11.19 -20.20
N PRO A 311 -10.46 -9.92 -20.61
CA PRO A 311 -9.68 -8.75 -20.17
C PRO A 311 -9.66 -8.48 -18.66
N LEU A 312 -10.61 -9.03 -17.90
CA LEU A 312 -10.62 -8.91 -16.43
C LEU A 312 -9.73 -9.95 -15.71
N LEU A 313 -9.20 -10.94 -16.42
CA LEU A 313 -8.30 -11.95 -15.89
C LEU A 313 -6.89 -11.64 -16.38
N ALA A 314 -5.88 -11.86 -15.52
CA ALA A 314 -4.48 -11.72 -15.91
C ALA A 314 -3.71 -12.96 -15.50
N ALA A 315 -2.97 -13.58 -16.44
CA ALA A 315 -2.24 -14.82 -16.19
C ALA A 315 -1.20 -14.70 -15.08
N GLY A 316 -0.63 -13.51 -14.92
CA GLY A 316 0.30 -13.20 -13.85
C GLY A 316 -0.28 -13.40 -12.46
N TRP A 317 -1.57 -13.16 -12.23
CA TRP A 317 -2.18 -13.44 -10.92
C TRP A 317 -2.20 -14.93 -10.60
N PHE A 318 -2.45 -15.79 -11.60
CA PHE A 318 -2.45 -17.24 -11.41
C PHE A 318 -1.03 -17.78 -11.22
N SER A 319 -0.08 -17.30 -12.03
CA SER A 319 1.36 -17.62 -11.87
C SER A 319 1.88 -17.16 -10.50
N GLY A 320 1.60 -15.90 -10.12
CA GLY A 320 2.02 -15.33 -8.84
C GLY A 320 1.39 -15.99 -7.62
N LEU A 321 0.09 -16.33 -7.65
CA LEU A 321 -0.56 -17.10 -6.59
C LEU A 321 0.06 -18.50 -6.43
N THR A 322 0.43 -19.12 -7.54
CA THR A 322 1.14 -20.40 -7.53
C THR A 322 2.54 -20.23 -6.93
N GLU A 323 3.27 -19.19 -7.34
CA GLU A 323 4.58 -18.87 -6.79
C GLU A 323 4.52 -18.60 -5.29
N ALA A 324 3.50 -17.89 -4.82
CA ALA A 324 3.28 -17.59 -3.41
C ALA A 324 3.13 -18.86 -2.56
N LYS A 325 2.42 -19.88 -3.08
CA LYS A 325 2.30 -21.18 -2.40
C LYS A 325 3.64 -21.90 -2.25
N TYR A 326 4.56 -21.71 -3.20
CA TYR A 326 5.87 -22.36 -3.17
C TYR A 326 6.94 -21.56 -2.43
N ARG A 327 6.82 -20.23 -2.37
CA ARG A 327 7.78 -19.36 -1.68
C ARG A 327 7.42 -19.09 -0.22
N LYS A 328 6.14 -19.25 0.16
CA LYS A 328 5.62 -19.05 1.53
C LYS A 328 6.03 -17.71 2.12
N VAL A 329 5.29 -16.66 1.76
CA VAL A 329 5.53 -15.31 2.27
C VAL A 329 5.39 -15.29 3.79
N ARG A 330 6.35 -14.68 4.47
CA ARG A 330 6.42 -14.57 5.93
C ARG A 330 6.44 -13.10 6.37
N ARG A 331 6.17 -12.83 7.65
CA ARG A 331 6.30 -11.48 8.22
C ARG A 331 7.70 -10.91 8.05
N SER A 332 8.72 -11.76 8.20
CA SER A 332 10.12 -11.40 7.94
C SER A 332 10.38 -10.91 6.51
N ASP A 333 9.60 -11.35 5.51
CA ASP A 333 9.73 -10.80 4.16
C ASP A 333 9.28 -9.33 4.09
N ILE A 334 8.43 -8.85 4.98
CA ILE A 334 8.04 -7.43 5.05
C ILE A 334 9.06 -6.64 5.85
N SER A 335 9.42 -7.11 7.05
CA SER A 335 10.35 -6.38 7.91
C SER A 335 11.75 -6.29 7.31
N ASN A 336 12.19 -7.30 6.55
CA ASN A 336 13.47 -7.24 5.85
C ASN A 336 13.47 -6.29 4.64
N LEU A 337 12.32 -5.74 4.22
CA LEU A 337 12.31 -4.70 3.18
C LEU A 337 13.05 -3.45 3.66
N SER A 338 12.99 -3.11 4.96
CA SER A 338 13.75 -1.98 5.52
C SER A 338 15.26 -2.16 5.41
N LYS A 339 15.73 -3.40 5.36
CA LYS A 339 17.15 -3.78 5.31
C LYS A 339 17.68 -3.99 3.90
N VAL A 340 16.92 -3.59 2.87
CA VAL A 340 17.34 -3.68 1.48
C VAL A 340 18.29 -2.54 1.19
N HIS A 341 19.51 -2.87 0.76
CA HIS A 341 20.50 -1.88 0.32
C HIS A 341 20.80 -1.96 -1.18
N SER A 342 20.25 -2.97 -1.87
CA SER A 342 20.50 -3.18 -3.29
C SER A 342 19.36 -3.93 -4.00
N LEU A 343 19.34 -3.84 -5.34
CA LEU A 343 18.48 -4.65 -6.22
C LEU A 343 18.60 -6.15 -5.95
N ARG A 344 19.79 -6.60 -5.51
CA ARG A 344 20.06 -8.00 -5.21
C ARG A 344 19.32 -8.46 -3.95
N ASP A 345 19.17 -7.59 -2.97
CA ASP A 345 18.46 -7.90 -1.73
C ASP A 345 16.97 -8.03 -1.98
N LEU A 346 16.40 -7.13 -2.79
CA LEU A 346 15.02 -7.24 -3.25
C LEU A 346 14.78 -8.51 -4.07
N TRP A 347 15.73 -8.89 -4.92
CA TRP A 347 15.62 -10.14 -5.68
C TRP A 347 15.57 -11.39 -4.80
N ASN A 348 16.11 -11.34 -3.59
CA ASN A 348 16.07 -12.45 -2.64
C ASN A 348 14.80 -12.46 -1.77
N ASN A 349 14.03 -11.38 -1.77
CA ASN A 349 12.79 -11.24 -1.00
C ASN A 349 11.61 -11.96 -1.67
N ASN A 350 10.85 -12.78 -0.93
CA ASN A 350 9.78 -13.58 -1.53
C ASN A 350 8.63 -12.74 -2.08
N ILE A 351 8.28 -11.62 -1.44
CA ILE A 351 7.21 -10.71 -1.87
C ILE A 351 7.59 -10.11 -3.23
N PHE A 352 8.80 -9.58 -3.32
CA PHE A 352 9.29 -8.98 -4.56
C PHE A 352 9.39 -10.01 -5.68
N ARG A 353 9.82 -11.24 -5.38
CA ARG A 353 9.83 -12.33 -6.36
C ARG A 353 8.46 -12.65 -6.90
N ILE A 354 7.45 -12.76 -6.05
CA ILE A 354 6.07 -13.01 -6.49
C ILE A 354 5.58 -11.86 -7.36
N LEU A 355 5.86 -10.61 -6.99
CA LEU A 355 5.48 -9.43 -7.77
C LEU A 355 6.12 -9.43 -9.16
N LEU A 356 7.43 -9.69 -9.25
CA LEU A 356 8.13 -9.81 -10.53
C LEU A 356 7.52 -10.90 -11.41
N VAL A 357 7.14 -12.04 -10.83
CA VAL A 357 6.50 -13.14 -11.57
C VAL A 357 5.14 -12.71 -12.12
N VAL A 358 4.33 -11.98 -11.35
CA VAL A 358 3.06 -11.40 -11.84
C VAL A 358 3.32 -10.46 -13.01
N ILE A 359 4.27 -9.53 -12.86
CA ILE A 359 4.62 -8.52 -13.88
C ILE A 359 5.15 -9.20 -15.15
N GLY A 360 6.15 -10.07 -15.03
CA GLY A 360 6.80 -10.74 -16.15
C GLY A 360 5.84 -11.63 -16.94
N THR A 361 4.97 -12.38 -16.26
CA THR A 361 3.94 -13.18 -16.92
C THR A 361 2.97 -12.29 -17.70
N ASN A 362 2.49 -11.19 -17.10
CA ASN A 362 1.57 -10.26 -17.75
C ASN A 362 2.22 -9.48 -18.90
N LEU A 363 3.50 -9.14 -18.80
CA LEU A 363 4.27 -8.56 -19.89
C LEU A 363 4.35 -9.53 -21.07
N GLY A 364 4.64 -10.80 -20.80
CA GLY A 364 4.64 -11.86 -21.81
C GLY A 364 3.29 -12.00 -22.52
N VAL A 365 2.19 -12.02 -21.76
CA VAL A 365 0.83 -12.02 -22.33
C VAL A 365 0.56 -10.76 -23.15
N SER A 366 1.00 -9.59 -22.69
CA SER A 366 0.80 -8.32 -23.38
C SER A 366 1.53 -8.28 -24.72
N VAL A 367 2.78 -8.78 -24.77
CA VAL A 367 3.55 -8.93 -26.01
C VAL A 367 2.82 -9.83 -27.00
N ALA A 368 2.31 -10.98 -26.55
CA ALA A 368 1.50 -11.85 -27.41
C ALA A 368 0.25 -11.14 -27.92
N THR A 369 -0.52 -10.51 -27.03
CA THR A 369 -1.82 -9.91 -27.34
C THR A 369 -1.71 -8.71 -28.28
N LEU A 370 -0.70 -7.85 -28.07
CA LEU A 370 -0.60 -6.57 -28.79
C LEU A 370 0.25 -6.66 -30.06
N LEU A 371 1.26 -7.53 -30.10
CA LEU A 371 2.25 -7.55 -31.18
C LEU A 371 2.11 -8.78 -32.09
N ILE A 372 1.97 -9.96 -31.49
CA ILE A 372 2.13 -11.23 -32.23
C ILE A 372 0.78 -11.76 -32.73
N LEU A 373 -0.21 -11.88 -31.85
CA LEU A 373 -1.51 -12.48 -32.18
C LEU A 373 -2.34 -11.69 -33.21
N PRO A 374 -2.32 -10.33 -33.24
CA PRO A 374 -3.04 -9.59 -34.27
C PRO A 374 -2.57 -9.96 -35.68
N SER A 375 -1.25 -10.01 -35.90
CA SER A 375 -0.67 -10.30 -37.22
C SER A 375 -0.72 -11.77 -37.59
N ARG A 376 -0.57 -12.68 -36.63
CA ARG A 376 -0.48 -14.13 -36.88
C ARG A 376 -1.83 -14.84 -36.90
N VAL A 377 -2.76 -14.42 -36.07
CA VAL A 377 -4.01 -15.16 -35.84
C VAL A 377 -5.21 -14.34 -36.27
N PHE A 378 -5.39 -13.14 -35.72
CA PHE A 378 -6.67 -12.43 -35.85
C PHE A 378 -6.87 -11.79 -37.22
N ILE A 379 -5.87 -11.07 -37.75
CA ILE A 379 -5.97 -10.43 -39.07
C ILE A 379 -6.14 -11.48 -40.19
N PRO A 380 -5.33 -12.57 -40.26
CA PRO A 380 -5.53 -13.61 -41.26
C PRO A 380 -6.90 -14.31 -41.17
N LEU A 381 -7.39 -14.56 -39.94
CA LEU A 381 -8.71 -15.15 -39.73
C LEU A 381 -9.83 -14.21 -40.19
N PHE A 382 -9.70 -12.91 -39.91
CA PHE A 382 -10.64 -11.89 -40.34
C PHE A 382 -10.72 -11.81 -41.87
N PHE A 383 -9.57 -11.78 -42.57
CA PHE A 383 -9.56 -11.79 -44.03
C PHE A 383 -10.14 -13.08 -44.63
N LYS A 384 -9.92 -14.24 -44.00
CA LYS A 384 -10.54 -15.50 -44.45
C LYS A 384 -12.08 -15.52 -44.28
N LEU A 385 -12.60 -14.78 -43.30
CA LEU A 385 -14.03 -14.70 -42.99
C LEU A 385 -14.78 -13.66 -43.82
N PHE A 386 -14.17 -12.50 -44.08
CA PHE A 386 -14.84 -11.33 -44.63
C PHE A 386 -14.18 -10.77 -45.90
N GLY A 387 -13.01 -11.28 -46.28
CA GLY A 387 -12.14 -10.68 -47.29
C GLY A 387 -12.50 -10.95 -48.75
N GLY A 388 -13.28 -12.00 -49.04
CA GLY A 388 -13.65 -12.37 -50.42
C GLY A 388 -12.49 -12.98 -51.22
#